data_AF-A0AAV6DDT2-F1
#
_entry.id   AF-A0AAV6DDT2-F1
#
_cell.length_a   1.000
_cell.length_b   1.000
_cell.length_c   1.000
_cell.angle_alpha   90.00
_cell.angle_beta   90.00
_cell.angle_gamma   90.00
#
_symmetry.space_group_name_H-M   'P 1'
#
loop_
_entity.id
_entity.type
_entity.pdbx_description
1 polymer ?
#
loop_
_entity_poly.entity_id
_entity_poly.type
_entity_poly.pdbx_seq_one_letter_code
_entity_poly.pdbx_strand_id
1 'polypeptide(L)'
;MTTRLDDLVAALAAGEIAGAGLDVFEQEPLPAEHPLWTMPNVLITPHTAGYGPYLDDRRYEILLDNCRRFLAGTPLRNVVDKARWF
;
A
#
# COMPACT_ATOMS: atom_id res chain seq x y z
N MET A 1 3.77 1.93 11.25
CA MET A 1 3.29 0.79 10.41
C MET A 1 1.98 0.29 11.01
N THR A 2 0.93 0.11 10.21
CA THR A 2 -0.43 -0.15 10.72
C THR A 2 -0.73 -1.62 11.02
N THR A 3 0.01 -2.55 10.40
CA THR A 3 -0.16 -4.00 10.58
C THR A 3 1.21 -4.66 10.67
N ARG A 4 1.41 -5.55 11.65
CA ARG A 4 2.59 -6.42 11.70
C ARG A 4 2.23 -7.80 11.15
N LEU A 5 3.01 -8.33 10.20
CA LEU A 5 2.65 -9.61 9.55
C LEU A 5 2.70 -10.79 10.50
N ASP A 6 3.60 -10.79 11.48
CA ASP A 6 3.66 -11.83 12.51
C ASP A 6 2.38 -11.87 13.36
N ASP A 7 1.86 -10.71 13.76
CA ASP A 7 0.62 -10.59 14.53
C ASP A 7 -0.58 -11.06 13.68
N LEU A 8 -0.59 -10.72 12.38
CA LEU A 8 -1.61 -11.18 11.43
C LEU A 8 -1.60 -12.71 11.29
N VAL A 9 -0.40 -13.29 11.12
CA VAL A 9 -0.19 -14.75 11.04
C VAL A 9 -0.70 -15.44 12.30
N ALA A 10 -0.40 -14.88 13.48
CA ALA A 10 -0.86 -15.42 14.76
C ALA A 10 -2.39 -15.41 14.86
N ALA A 11 -3.04 -14.30 14.54
CA ALA A 11 -4.50 -14.16 14.59
C ALA A 11 -5.22 -15.10 13.60
N LEU A 12 -4.67 -15.27 12.39
CA LEU A 12 -5.19 -16.21 11.38
C LEU A 12 -5.06 -17.66 11.85
N ALA A 13 -3.89 -18.04 12.40
CA ALA A 13 -3.63 -19.40 12.88
C ALA A 13 -4.47 -19.75 14.11
N ALA A 14 -4.71 -18.78 15.00
CA ALA A 14 -5.58 -18.93 16.16
C ALA A 14 -7.08 -18.93 15.81
N GLY A 15 -7.45 -18.59 14.57
CA GLY A 15 -8.83 -18.46 14.14
C GLY A 15 -9.57 -17.27 14.75
N GLU A 16 -8.83 -16.29 15.28
CA GLU A 16 -9.40 -15.04 15.81
C GLU A 16 -10.05 -14.21 14.71
N ILE A 17 -9.46 -14.27 13.51
CA ILE A 17 -10.02 -13.71 12.28
C ILE A 17 -10.21 -14.82 11.25
N ALA A 18 -11.31 -14.73 10.49
CA ALA A 18 -11.68 -15.77 9.53
C ALA A 18 -10.73 -15.85 8.32
N GLY A 19 -10.09 -14.75 7.95
CA GLY A 19 -9.17 -14.68 6.80
C GLY A 19 -8.64 -13.28 6.53
N ALA A 20 -7.74 -13.15 5.55
CA ALA A 20 -7.14 -11.89 5.15
C ALA A 20 -6.93 -11.81 3.63
N GLY A 21 -7.14 -10.62 3.06
CA GLY A 21 -6.75 -10.27 1.68
C GLY A 21 -5.63 -9.24 1.70
N LEU A 22 -4.52 -9.51 1.02
CA LEU A 22 -3.30 -8.70 1.06
C LEU A 22 -2.80 -8.35 -0.34
N ASP A 23 -2.60 -7.04 -0.58
CA ASP A 23 -1.94 -6.51 -1.79
C ASP A 23 -0.51 -6.02 -1.51
N VAL A 24 -0.20 -5.71 -0.25
CA VAL A 24 1.06 -5.12 0.19
C VAL A 24 1.63 -5.85 1.41
N PHE A 25 2.94 -5.74 1.60
CA PHE A 25 3.67 -6.42 2.67
C PHE A 25 4.69 -5.49 3.33
N GLU A 26 5.21 -5.86 4.50
CA GLU A 26 6.28 -5.07 5.15
C GLU A 26 7.56 -5.04 4.31
N GLN A 27 7.90 -6.19 3.75
CA GLN A 27 8.96 -6.38 2.79
C GLN A 27 8.35 -6.80 1.46
N GLU A 28 8.70 -6.07 0.40
CA GLU A 28 8.25 -6.39 -0.95
C GLU A 28 9.45 -6.75 -1.85
N PRO A 29 9.44 -7.91 -2.52
CA PRO A 29 8.38 -8.94 -2.48
C PRO A 29 8.34 -9.70 -1.15
N LEU A 30 7.19 -10.30 -0.82
CA LEU A 30 7.06 -11.17 0.33
C LEU A 30 8.06 -12.34 0.22
N PRO A 31 8.89 -12.62 1.25
CA PRO A 31 9.83 -13.74 1.22
C PRO A 31 9.14 -15.05 0.84
N ALA A 32 9.81 -15.88 0.03
CA ALA A 32 9.21 -17.12 -0.51
C ALA A 32 8.84 -18.13 0.58
N GLU A 33 9.55 -18.09 1.71
CA GLU A 33 9.36 -18.95 2.87
C GLU A 33 8.29 -18.43 3.85
N HIS A 34 7.65 -17.28 3.57
CA HIS A 34 6.70 -16.66 4.48
C HIS A 34 5.41 -17.50 4.63
N PRO A 35 4.89 -17.72 5.86
CA PRO A 35 3.76 -18.62 6.11
C PRO A 35 2.45 -18.23 5.41
N LEU A 36 2.24 -16.93 5.16
CA LEU A 36 1.04 -16.44 4.47
C LEU A 36 0.85 -17.05 3.07
N TRP A 37 1.91 -17.55 2.42
CA TRP A 37 1.80 -18.22 1.11
C TRP A 37 0.99 -19.52 1.15
N THR A 38 0.93 -20.21 2.30
CA THR A 38 0.33 -21.55 2.41
C THR A 38 -0.92 -21.58 3.29
N MET A 39 -1.28 -20.45 3.91
CA MET A 39 -2.48 -20.35 4.74
C MET A 39 -3.76 -20.42 3.89
N PRO A 40 -4.69 -21.35 4.17
CA PRO A 40 -5.87 -21.57 3.32
C PRO A 40 -6.90 -20.45 3.39
N ASN A 41 -6.83 -19.61 4.43
CA ASN A 41 -7.71 -18.46 4.66
C ASN A 41 -7.07 -17.12 4.26
N VAL A 42 -6.01 -17.15 3.46
CA VAL A 42 -5.30 -15.96 2.98
C VAL A 42 -5.39 -15.87 1.46
N LEU A 43 -5.76 -14.68 0.96
CA LEU A 43 -5.70 -14.33 -0.45
C LEU A 43 -4.63 -13.25 -0.66
N ILE A 44 -3.65 -13.55 -1.52
CA ILE A 44 -2.56 -12.63 -1.87
C ILE A 44 -2.73 -12.16 -3.31
N THR A 45 -2.63 -10.86 -3.52
CA THR A 45 -2.43 -10.23 -4.83
C THR A 45 -1.03 -9.63 -4.92
N PRO A 46 -0.42 -9.55 -6.11
CA PRO A 46 0.73 -8.67 -6.32
C PRO A 46 0.32 -7.22 -6.08
N HIS A 47 1.23 -6.38 -5.58
CA HIS A 47 1.02 -4.95 -5.26
C HIS A 47 0.57 -4.13 -6.46
N THR A 48 -0.71 -4.26 -6.80
CA THR A 48 -1.31 -3.75 -8.02
C THR A 48 -2.72 -3.23 -7.81
N ALA A 49 -3.29 -3.31 -6.59
CA ALA A 49 -4.63 -2.79 -6.30
C ALA A 49 -4.74 -1.27 -6.54
N GLY A 50 -3.61 -0.55 -6.52
CA GLY A 50 -3.56 0.86 -6.88
C GLY A 50 -3.68 1.15 -8.39
N TYR A 51 -3.60 0.14 -9.26
CA TYR A 51 -3.68 0.29 -10.71
C TYR A 51 -5.12 0.33 -11.21
N GLY A 52 -5.37 1.18 -12.21
CA GLY A 52 -6.67 1.29 -12.86
C GLY A 52 -6.57 2.02 -14.20
N PRO A 53 -7.59 1.92 -15.05
CA PRO A 53 -7.54 2.39 -16.44
C PRO A 53 -7.29 3.91 -16.59
N TYR A 54 -7.60 4.69 -15.55
CA TYR A 54 -7.46 6.15 -15.53
C TYR A 54 -6.34 6.64 -14.61
N LEU A 55 -5.42 5.75 -14.22
CA LEU A 55 -4.37 6.09 -13.27
C LEU A 55 -3.37 7.08 -13.86
N ASP A 56 -2.94 6.84 -15.10
CA ASP A 56 -1.91 7.66 -15.75
C ASP A 56 -2.41 9.09 -15.96
N ASP A 57 -3.62 9.25 -16.52
CA ASP A 57 -4.22 10.58 -16.73
C ASP A 57 -4.29 11.38 -15.42
N ARG A 58 -4.81 10.77 -14.34
CA ARG A 58 -4.92 11.42 -13.03
C ARG A 58 -3.55 11.75 -12.43
N ARG A 59 -2.55 10.88 -12.61
CA ARG A 59 -1.17 11.12 -12.13
C ARG A 59 -0.53 12.29 -12.88
N TYR A 60 -0.61 12.29 -14.21
CA TYR A 60 -0.03 13.34 -15.03
C TYR A 60 -0.70 14.69 -14.78
N GLU A 61 -2.02 14.73 -14.59
CA GLU A 61 -2.74 15.94 -14.24
C GLU A 61 -2.17 16.59 -12.97
N ILE A 62 -2.02 15.82 -11.88
CA ILE A 62 -1.47 16.30 -10.61
C ILE A 62 -0.01 16.73 -10.77
N LEU A 63 0.80 15.94 -11.49
CA LEU A 63 2.22 16.23 -11.70
C LEU A 63 2.39 17.55 -12.45
N LEU A 64 1.70 17.74 -13.58
CA LEU A 64 1.80 18.94 -14.40
C LEU A 64 1.30 20.18 -13.66
N ASP A 65 0.20 20.07 -12.90
CA ASP A 65 -0.29 21.17 -12.06
C ASP A 65 0.74 21.55 -10.98
N ASN A 66 1.34 20.58 -10.30
CA ASN A 66 2.39 20.83 -9.31
C ASN A 66 3.67 21.40 -9.91
N CYS A 67 4.08 21.00 -11.12
CA CYS A 67 5.21 21.62 -11.82
C CYS A 67 4.97 23.12 -12.08
N ARG A 68 3.77 23.49 -12.54
CA ARG A 68 3.40 24.90 -12.75
C ARG A 68 3.38 25.67 -11.44
N ARG A 69 2.78 25.10 -10.38
CA ARG A 69 2.70 25.72 -9.05
C ARG A 69 4.09 25.96 -8.45
N PHE A 70 4.98 24.98 -8.60
CA PHE A 70 6.37 25.06 -8.14
C PHE A 70 7.12 26.22 -8.82
N LEU A 71 7.04 26.32 -10.14
CA LEU A 71 7.67 27.42 -10.89
C LEU A 71 7.10 28.79 -10.52
N ALA A 72 5.80 28.87 -10.20
CA ALA A 72 5.14 30.09 -9.78
C ALA A 72 5.32 30.43 -8.29
N GLY A 73 5.99 29.58 -7.50
CA GLY A 73 6.11 29.77 -6.04
C GLY A 73 4.78 29.69 -5.28
N THR A 74 3.79 28.98 -5.84
CA THR A 74 2.45 28.84 -5.24
C THR A 74 2.30 27.48 -4.52
N PRO A 75 1.34 27.35 -3.58
CA PRO A 75 1.16 26.09 -2.83
C PRO A 75 0.88 24.89 -3.74
N LEU A 76 1.60 23.78 -3.48
CA LEU A 76 1.42 22.51 -4.17
C LEU A 76 0.14 21.79 -3.71
N ARG A 77 -0.41 20.93 -4.57
CA ARG A 77 -1.46 19.97 -4.22
C ARG A 77 -0.86 18.74 -3.56
N ASN A 78 -1.60 18.13 -2.64
CA ASN A 78 -1.25 16.88 -1.96
C ASN A 78 0.13 16.92 -1.28
N VAL A 79 0.45 18.03 -0.60
CA VAL A 79 1.71 18.16 0.15
C VAL A 79 1.78 17.09 1.22
N VAL A 80 2.85 16.29 1.18
CA VAL A 80 3.14 15.26 2.17
C VAL A 80 4.05 15.85 3.24
N ASP A 81 3.51 16.05 4.43
CA ASP A 81 4.28 16.48 5.60
C ASP A 81 4.80 15.25 6.37
N LYS A 82 6.10 14.96 6.22
CA LYS A 82 6.74 13.83 6.89
C LYS A 82 6.86 14.00 8.40
N ALA A 83 6.78 15.23 8.93
CA ALA A 83 6.79 15.43 10.38
C ALA A 83 5.48 14.99 11.04
N ARG A 84 4.43 14.74 10.24
CA ARG A 84 3.14 14.22 10.67
C ARG A 84 2.96 12.72 10.39
N TRP A 85 4.02 12.03 9.98
CA TRP A 85 3.97 10.58 9.81
C TRP A 85 3.94 9.89 11.18
N PHE A 86 3.28 8.74 11.24
CA PHE A 86 3.05 7.93 12.44
C PHE A 86 4.16 6.90 12.67
#